data_AF-A0A9E1B1Y3-F1
#
_entry.id   AF-A0A9E1B1Y3-F1
#
_cell.length_a   1.000
_cell.length_b   1.000
_cell.length_c   1.000
_cell.angle_alpha   90.00
_cell.angle_beta   90.00
_cell.angle_gamma   90.00
#
_symmetry.space_group_name_H-M   'P 1'
#
loop_
_entity.id
_entity.type
_entity.pdbx_description
1 polymer ?
#
loop_
_entity_poly.entity_id
_entity_poly.type
_entity_poly.pdbx_seq_one_letter_code
_entity_poly.pdbx_strand_id
1 'polypeptide(L)'
;MLTYHPTTEAEKEAICAWQYPGEYAMYNNPPYAEQKKHGYGFANPANNFYSFYDGETLVGFVNLSDEGDEVFFGIGAHPDHCGQNFSFWLT
;
A
#
# COMPACT_ATOMS: atom_id res chain seq x y z
N MET A 1 -17.88 1.40 5.91
CA MET A 1 -17.74 2.80 5.41
C MET A 1 -16.27 3.00 5.20
N LEU A 2 -15.86 3.32 3.98
CA LEU A 2 -14.45 3.43 3.64
C LEU A 2 -13.87 4.71 4.27
N THR A 3 -12.79 4.57 5.02
CA THR A 3 -12.03 5.69 5.59
C THR A 3 -10.58 5.62 5.12
N TYR A 4 -9.90 6.76 5.11
CA TYR A 4 -8.49 6.83 4.73
C TYR A 4 -7.73 7.82 5.60
N HIS A 5 -6.41 7.62 5.72
CA HIS A 5 -5.50 8.51 6.43
C HIS A 5 -4.06 8.26 5.99
N PRO A 6 -3.11 9.17 6.32
CA PRO A 6 -1.69 8.90 6.09
C PRO A 6 -1.27 7.57 6.71
N THR A 7 -0.55 6.75 5.95
CA THR A 7 -0.15 5.42 6.38
C THR A 7 0.78 5.49 7.60
N THR A 8 0.41 4.78 8.66
CA THR A 8 1.19 4.74 9.90
C THR A 8 2.36 3.76 9.83
N GLU A 9 3.34 3.89 10.72
CA GLU A 9 4.46 2.93 10.78
C GLU A 9 4.00 1.48 11.02
N ALA A 10 2.96 1.28 11.83
CA ALA A 10 2.40 -0.04 12.10
C ALA A 10 1.73 -0.64 10.85
N GLU A 11 1.04 0.18 10.07
CA GLU A 11 0.46 -0.26 8.79
C GLU A 11 1.51 -0.57 7.75
N LYS A 12 2.62 0.17 7.68
CA LYS A 12 3.73 -0.17 6.76
C LYS A 12 4.27 -1.57 7.05
N GLU A 13 4.45 -1.93 8.33
CA GLU A 13 4.83 -3.30 8.73
C GLU A 13 3.74 -4.30 8.30
N ALA A 14 2.46 -4.01 8.56
CA ALA A 14 1.35 -4.91 8.21
C ALA A 14 1.21 -5.14 6.70
N ILE A 15 1.31 -4.07 5.90
CA ILE A 15 1.25 -4.12 4.43
C ILE A 15 2.45 -4.89 3.88
N CYS A 16 3.64 -4.68 4.42
CA CYS A 16 4.81 -5.44 4.00
C CYS A 16 4.73 -6.93 4.34
N ALA A 17 3.88 -7.31 5.31
CA ALA A 17 3.60 -8.69 5.65
C ALA A 17 2.56 -9.36 4.73
N TRP A 18 1.90 -8.61 3.84
CA TRP A 18 0.97 -9.19 2.88
C TRP A 18 1.68 -10.16 1.94
N GLN A 19 1.05 -11.32 1.74
CA GLN A 19 1.55 -12.37 0.86
C GLN A 19 0.47 -12.70 -0.17
N TYR A 20 0.73 -12.32 -1.41
CA TYR A 20 -0.05 -12.69 -2.56
C TYR A 20 0.39 -14.06 -3.08
N PRO A 21 -0.53 -14.98 -3.37
CA PRO A 21 -0.20 -16.30 -3.88
C PRO A 21 0.00 -16.31 -5.41
N GLY A 22 0.68 -17.34 -5.92
CA GLY A 22 0.76 -17.63 -7.35
C GLY A 22 1.47 -16.53 -8.15
N GLU A 23 0.91 -16.17 -9.30
CA GLU A 23 1.49 -15.18 -10.20
C GLU A 23 1.55 -13.76 -9.60
N TYR A 24 0.72 -13.49 -8.59
CA TYR A 24 0.71 -12.21 -7.88
C TYR A 24 1.80 -12.11 -6.79
N ALA A 25 2.53 -13.19 -6.50
CA ALA A 25 3.63 -13.16 -5.52
C ALA A 25 4.74 -12.16 -5.87
N MET A 26 4.85 -11.74 -7.13
CA MET A 26 5.76 -10.66 -7.55
C MET A 26 5.46 -9.30 -6.91
N TYR A 27 4.25 -9.12 -6.35
CA TYR A 27 3.85 -7.91 -5.62
C TYR A 27 4.11 -8.00 -4.12
N ASN A 28 4.65 -9.11 -3.62
CA ASN A 28 5.03 -9.23 -2.21
C ASN A 28 6.14 -8.23 -1.90
N ASN A 29 5.93 -7.45 -0.85
CA ASN A 29 6.91 -6.46 -0.42
C ASN A 29 8.02 -7.14 0.40
N PRO A 30 9.27 -6.68 0.28
CA PRO A 30 10.28 -7.02 1.26
C PRO A 30 9.88 -6.46 2.64
N PRO A 31 10.36 -7.04 3.75
CA PRO A 31 10.05 -6.57 5.09
C PRO A 31 10.33 -5.07 5.26
N TYR A 32 9.45 -4.35 5.95
CA TYR A 32 9.59 -2.90 6.10
C TYR A 32 10.90 -2.49 6.79
N ALA A 33 11.42 -3.32 7.69
CA ALA A 33 12.74 -3.13 8.29
C ALA A 33 13.88 -3.05 7.25
N GLU A 34 13.81 -3.84 6.17
CA GLU A 34 14.78 -3.78 5.07
C GLU A 34 14.62 -2.49 4.27
N GLN A 35 13.37 -2.11 3.96
CA GLN A 35 13.08 -0.86 3.26
C GLN A 35 13.59 0.35 4.04
N LYS A 36 13.39 0.38 5.38
CA LYS A 36 13.93 1.41 6.29
C LYS A 36 15.45 1.51 6.25
N LYS A 37 16.14 0.37 6.23
CA LYS A 37 17.61 0.34 6.19
C LYS A 37 18.17 0.99 4.92
N HIS A 38 17.47 0.83 3.81
CA HIS A 38 17.94 1.25 2.49
C HIS A 38 17.25 2.52 1.95
N GLY A 39 16.20 3.01 2.63
CA GLY A 39 15.52 4.27 2.31
C GLY A 39 14.65 4.22 1.04
N TYR A 40 14.03 3.09 0.73
CA TYR A 40 13.16 2.92 -0.44
C TYR A 40 11.73 2.53 -0.05
N GLY A 41 10.82 2.46 -1.03
CA GLY A 41 9.44 1.98 -0.82
C GLY A 41 8.69 2.81 0.23
N PHE A 42 8.14 2.15 1.25
CA PHE A 42 7.43 2.79 2.37
C PHE A 42 8.32 3.64 3.28
N ALA A 43 9.65 3.49 3.16
CA ALA A 43 10.63 4.28 3.89
C ALA A 43 11.22 5.44 3.06
N ASN A 44 10.84 5.58 1.79
CA ASN A 44 11.27 6.71 0.98
C ASN A 44 10.46 7.97 1.39
N PRO A 45 11.09 9.05 1.89
CA PRO A 45 10.40 10.26 2.30
C PRO A 45 9.76 11.04 1.14
N ALA A 46 10.13 10.76 -0.12
CA ALA A 46 9.50 11.37 -1.29
C ALA A 46 8.11 10.78 -1.61
N ASN A 47 7.78 9.62 -1.03
CA ASN A 47 6.51 8.94 -1.24
C ASN A 47 5.45 9.41 -0.23
N ASN A 48 4.20 9.55 -0.68
CA ASN A 48 3.08 9.89 0.20
C ASN A 48 2.06 8.75 0.21
N PHE A 49 2.12 7.93 1.26
CA PHE A 49 1.24 6.78 1.41
C PHE A 49 -0.01 7.11 2.21
N TYR A 50 -1.15 6.63 1.71
CA TYR A 50 -2.43 6.66 2.41
C TYR A 50 -3.00 5.25 2.52
N SER A 51 -3.42 4.88 3.73
CA SER A 51 -4.06 3.60 4.03
C SER A 51 -5.56 3.75 3.96
N PHE A 52 -6.25 2.68 3.55
CA PHE A 52 -7.70 2.61 3.46
C PHE A 52 -8.25 1.50 4.35
N TYR A 53 -9.29 1.83 5.11
CA TYR A 53 -9.97 0.92 6.01
C TYR A 53 -11.44 0.78 5.64
N ASP A 54 -11.97 -0.45 5.68
CA ASP A 54 -13.42 -0.68 5.78
C ASP A 54 -13.75 -1.18 7.19
N GLY A 55 -14.31 -0.29 8.01
CA GLY A 55 -14.44 -0.55 9.44
C GLY A 55 -13.06 -0.61 10.10
N GLU A 56 -12.72 -1.76 10.69
CA GLU A 56 -11.42 -2.00 11.36
C GLU A 56 -10.42 -2.74 10.47
N THR A 57 -10.81 -3.12 9.25
CA THR A 57 -9.98 -3.90 8.34
C THR A 57 -9.19 -2.99 7.40
N LEU A 58 -7.86 -3.13 7.41
CA LEU A 58 -6.98 -2.49 6.44
C LEU A 58 -7.13 -3.19 5.08
N VAL A 59 -7.78 -2.52 4.12
CA VAL A 59 -8.15 -3.11 2.82
C VAL A 59 -7.22 -2.71 1.68
N GLY A 60 -6.42 -1.67 1.84
CA GLY A 60 -5.53 -1.20 0.79
C GLY A 60 -4.68 0.00 1.16
N PHE A 61 -3.79 0.38 0.26
CA PHE A 61 -3.02 1.60 0.32
C PHE A 61 -2.85 2.21 -1.08
N VAL A 62 -2.56 3.50 -1.12
CA VAL A 62 -2.05 4.17 -2.31
C VAL A 62 -0.76 4.92 -2.00
N ASN A 63 0.15 4.99 -2.97
CA ASN A 63 1.26 5.91 -3.00
C ASN A 63 0.95 7.03 -3.99
N LEU A 64 1.04 8.26 -3.53
CA LEU A 64 1.01 9.46 -4.34
C LEU A 64 2.40 10.08 -4.30
N SER A 65 3.15 9.99 -5.39
CA SER A 65 4.40 10.74 -5.55
C SER A 65 4.25 11.75 -6.69
N ASP A 66 4.49 13.01 -6.36
CA ASP A 66 4.55 14.11 -7.31
C ASP A 66 5.93 14.09 -7.98
N GLU A 67 5.96 13.80 -9.28
CA GLU A 67 7.18 13.80 -10.09
C GLU A 67 7.27 15.06 -10.97
N GLY A 68 6.50 16.11 -10.64
CA GLY A 68 6.47 17.39 -11.36
C GLY A 68 5.39 17.40 -12.42
N ASP A 69 5.73 17.00 -13.65
CA ASP A 69 4.77 16.99 -14.77
C ASP A 69 3.86 15.74 -14.76
N GLU A 70 4.17 14.77 -13.89
CA GLU A 70 3.47 13.50 -13.75
C GLU A 70 3.24 13.19 -12.26
N VAL A 71 2.12 12.52 -11.95
CA VAL A 71 1.85 11.96 -10.63
C VAL A 71 1.91 10.45 -10.75
N PHE A 72 2.83 9.83 -10.03
CA PHE A 72 2.86 8.38 -9.93
C PHE A 72 1.84 7.91 -8.89
N PHE A 73 1.03 6.94 -9.29
CA PHE A 73 0.00 6.34 -8.46
C PHE A 73 0.27 4.85 -8.29
N GLY A 74 0.80 4.48 -7.12
CA GLY A 74 0.95 3.07 -6.72
C GLY A 74 -0.28 2.63 -5.95
N ILE A 75 -0.90 1.50 -6.28
CA ILE A 75 -2.06 0.95 -5.55
C ILE A 75 -1.74 -0.46 -5.07
N GLY A 76 -2.07 -0.77 -3.82
CA GLY A 76 -2.10 -2.14 -3.32
C GLY A 76 -3.40 -2.42 -2.58
N ALA A 77 -4.01 -3.57 -2.87
CA ALA A 77 -5.20 -4.07 -2.16
C ALA A 77 -4.81 -5.30 -1.33
N HIS A 78 -5.38 -5.45 -0.14
CA HIS A 78 -5.12 -6.60 0.71
C HIS A 78 -5.41 -7.92 -0.04
N PRO A 79 -4.53 -8.95 0.02
CA PRO A 79 -4.67 -10.18 -0.77
C PRO A 79 -6.05 -10.85 -0.69
N ASP A 80 -6.61 -10.93 0.52
CA ASP A 80 -7.92 -11.54 0.78
C ASP A 80 -9.11 -10.75 0.21
N HIS A 81 -8.89 -9.50 -0.21
CA HIS A 81 -9.91 -8.58 -0.72
C HIS A 81 -9.72 -8.26 -2.22
N CYS A 82 -8.74 -8.89 -2.88
CA CYS A 82 -8.60 -8.84 -4.33
C CYS A 82 -9.83 -9.47 -5.02
N GLY A 83 -10.41 -8.78 -6.00
CA GLY A 83 -11.58 -9.24 -6.77
C GLY A 83 -12.96 -8.93 -6.14
N GLN A 84 -13.01 -8.25 -5.00
CA GLN A 84 -14.27 -7.86 -4.34
C GLN A 84 -14.75 -6.43 -4.70
N ASN A 85 -14.45 -5.96 -5.92
CA ASN A 85 -14.75 -4.60 -6.41
C ASN A 85 -14.04 -3.44 -5.68
N PHE A 86 -13.03 -3.67 -4.84
CA PHE A 86 -12.27 -2.57 -4.23
C PHE A 86 -11.47 -1.75 -5.26
N SER A 87 -11.06 -2.34 -6.38
CA SER A 87 -10.45 -1.60 -7.50
C SER A 87 -11.38 -0.53 -8.09
N PHE A 88 -12.71 -0.67 -7.97
CA PHE A 88 -13.69 0.32 -8.47
C PHE A 88 -13.78 1.57 -7.57
N TRP A 89 -13.37 1.48 -6.30
CA TRP A 89 -13.34 2.62 -5.39
C TRP A 89 -12.04 3.45 -5.48
N LEU A 90 -11.06 2.97 -6.24
CA LEU A 90 -9.73 3.57 -6.39
C LEU A 90 -9.48 4.13 -7.81
N THR A 91 -10.53 4.17 -8.66
CA THR A 91 -10.58 4.79 -10.00
C THR A 91 -11.65 5.85 -10.04
#